data_AF-A0A7W0QCE1-F1
#
_entry.id   AF-A0A7W0QCE1-F1
#
_cell.length_a   1.000
_cell.length_b   1.000
_cell.length_c   1.000
_cell.angle_alpha   90.00
_cell.angle_beta   90.00
_cell.angle_gamma   90.00
#
_symmetry.space_group_name_H-M   'P 1'
#
loop_
_entity.id
_entity.type
_entity.pdbx_description
1 polymer ?
#
loop_
_entity_poly.entity_id
_entity_poly.type
_entity_poly.pdbx_seq_one_letter_code
_entity_poly.pdbx_strand_id
1 'polypeptide(L)'
;MASDPSSDRLDQLERANAQLHAQLQELREIIDRTRVGGFRSIRDSRRCPACGSGALLHVRRAQEVGYGGLKDLAIAHESSVWKGAVPRGPMESFVCRGCGLVEFHVTDFSDVPVDGTDIVAIEPEPDVPSGGPFR
;
A
#
# COMPACT_ATOMS: atom_id res chain seq x y z
N MET A 1 42.72 -42.06 14.71
CA MET A 1 42.63 -41.54 13.32
C MET A 1 42.16 -40.11 13.43
N ALA A 2 42.99 -39.13 13.07
CA ALA A 2 42.60 -37.72 13.10
C ALA A 2 41.64 -37.45 11.93
N SER A 3 40.54 -36.74 12.18
CA SER A 3 39.62 -36.29 11.12
C SER A 3 40.37 -35.37 10.16
N ASP A 4 40.09 -35.52 8.86
CA ASP A 4 40.66 -34.64 7.82
C ASP A 4 40.06 -33.24 8.03
N PRO A 5 40.90 -32.20 8.26
CA PRO A 5 40.42 -30.83 8.46
C PRO A 5 39.58 -30.31 7.28
N SER A 6 39.71 -30.92 6.10
CA SER A 6 38.89 -30.62 4.92
C SER A 6 37.45 -31.15 5.06
N SER A 7 37.28 -32.31 5.71
CA SER A 7 35.98 -32.91 6.01
C SER A 7 35.22 -32.08 7.05
N ASP A 8 35.90 -31.69 8.12
CA ASP A 8 35.29 -30.89 9.19
C ASP A 8 34.81 -29.51 8.69
N ARG A 9 35.55 -28.93 7.72
CA ARG A 9 35.18 -27.67 7.05
C ARG A 9 33.97 -27.84 6.12
N LEU A 10 33.88 -28.94 5.39
CA LEU A 10 32.75 -29.26 4.52
C LEU A 10 31.46 -29.40 5.35
N ASP A 11 31.51 -30.18 6.43
CA ASP A 11 30.37 -30.36 7.35
C ASP A 11 29.92 -29.05 7.99
N GLN A 12 30.86 -28.13 8.26
CA GLN A 12 30.55 -26.81 8.79
C GLN A 12 29.84 -25.94 7.74
N LEU A 13 30.29 -25.97 6.50
CA LEU A 13 29.69 -25.21 5.40
C LEU A 13 28.29 -25.72 5.05
N GLU A 14 28.09 -27.04 5.02
CA GLU A 14 26.77 -27.64 4.76
C GLU A 14 25.75 -27.25 5.84
N ARG A 15 26.16 -27.28 7.11
CA ARG A 15 25.32 -26.81 8.22
C ARG A 15 24.98 -25.33 8.11
N ALA A 16 25.95 -24.49 7.79
CA ALA A 16 25.71 -23.05 7.60
C ALA A 16 24.77 -22.78 6.41
N ASN A 17 24.92 -23.53 5.32
CA ASN A 17 24.09 -23.38 4.13
C ASN A 17 22.64 -23.82 4.41
N ALA A 18 22.45 -24.95 5.09
CA ALA A 18 21.14 -25.40 5.55
C ALA A 18 20.46 -24.37 6.47
N GLN A 19 21.22 -23.77 7.39
CA GLN A 19 20.71 -22.72 8.28
C GLN A 19 20.30 -21.46 7.51
N LEU A 20 21.11 -21.00 6.55
CA LEU A 20 20.78 -19.84 5.72
C LEU A 20 19.55 -20.10 4.85
N HIS A 21 19.42 -21.30 4.28
CA HIS A 21 18.23 -21.66 3.50
C HIS A 21 16.96 -21.68 4.36
N ALA A 22 17.04 -22.19 5.59
CA ALA A 22 15.92 -22.14 6.54
C ALA A 22 15.53 -20.69 6.88
N GLN A 23 16.51 -19.82 7.15
CA GLN A 23 16.26 -18.39 7.41
C GLN A 23 15.64 -17.67 6.20
N LEU A 24 16.08 -17.99 4.98
CA LEU A 24 15.49 -17.43 3.76
C LEU A 24 14.05 -17.89 3.54
N GLN A 25 13.74 -19.15 3.85
CA GLN A 25 12.36 -19.66 3.78
C GLN A 25 11.46 -18.95 4.80
N GLU A 26 11.91 -18.82 6.04
CA GLU A 26 11.17 -18.11 7.09
C GLU A 26 10.89 -16.66 6.71
N LEU A 27 11.90 -15.93 6.23
CA LEU A 27 11.73 -14.54 5.79
C LEU A 27 10.76 -14.42 4.60
N ARG A 28 10.80 -15.37 3.66
CA ARG A 28 9.82 -15.41 2.55
C ARG A 28 8.41 -15.63 3.06
N GLU A 29 8.20 -16.55 3.98
CA GLU A 29 6.88 -16.79 4.59
C GLU A 29 6.38 -15.59 5.41
N ILE A 30 7.28 -14.85 6.08
CA ILE A 30 6.93 -13.61 6.76
C ILE A 30 6.50 -12.56 5.73
N ILE A 31 7.28 -12.35 4.67
CA ILE A 31 6.95 -11.39 3.62
C ILE A 31 5.64 -11.77 2.94
N ASP A 32 5.43 -13.04 2.60
CA ASP A 32 4.22 -13.52 1.93
C ASP A 32 3.00 -13.37 2.85
N ARG A 33 3.09 -13.69 4.14
CA ARG A 33 2.01 -13.40 5.10
C ARG A 33 1.72 -11.91 5.22
N THR A 34 2.75 -11.07 5.12
CA THR A 34 2.60 -9.60 5.18
C THR A 34 2.01 -9.03 3.89
N ARG A 35 2.35 -9.62 2.73
CA ARG A 35 1.84 -9.22 1.41
C ARG A 35 0.41 -9.71 1.16
N VAL A 36 0.12 -10.97 1.46
CA VAL A 36 -1.19 -11.61 1.27
C VAL A 36 -2.22 -11.07 2.28
N GLY A 37 -1.76 -10.49 3.40
CA GLY A 37 -2.60 -9.81 4.38
C GLY A 37 -3.06 -8.40 4.02
N GLY A 38 -2.55 -7.84 2.91
CA GLY A 38 -2.85 -6.49 2.42
C GLY A 38 -2.41 -5.40 3.41
N PHE A 39 -1.82 -4.32 2.92
CA PHE A 39 -1.73 -3.11 3.74
C PHE A 39 -3.16 -2.65 4.04
N ARG A 40 -3.70 -3.05 5.20
CA ARG A 40 -5.09 -2.72 5.55
C ARG A 40 -5.15 -1.21 5.75
N SER A 41 -5.99 -0.55 4.95
CA SER A 41 -6.28 0.87 5.09
C SER A 41 -6.61 1.22 6.54
N ILE A 42 -6.32 2.44 6.96
CA ILE A 42 -6.80 2.98 8.24
C ILE A 42 -8.32 2.94 8.27
N ARG A 43 -8.98 3.20 7.14
CA ARG A 43 -10.44 3.18 6.99
C ARG A 43 -11.06 1.86 7.42
N ASP A 44 -10.46 0.74 7.00
CA ASP A 44 -10.98 -0.61 7.26
C ASP A 44 -10.46 -1.16 8.59
N SER A 45 -9.17 -0.99 8.88
CA SER A 45 -8.54 -1.58 10.07
C SER A 45 -8.77 -0.77 11.36
N ARG A 46 -9.09 0.52 11.22
CA ARG A 46 -9.11 1.50 12.33
C ARG A 46 -7.82 1.52 13.15
N ARG A 47 -6.70 1.19 12.51
CA ARG A 47 -5.35 1.27 13.06
C ARG A 47 -4.40 1.90 12.05
N CYS A 48 -3.42 2.65 12.55
CA CYS A 48 -2.37 3.21 11.71
C CYS A 48 -1.44 2.09 11.22
N PRO A 49 -1.27 1.89 9.91
CA PRO A 49 -0.40 0.84 9.39
C PRO A 49 1.09 1.15 9.57
N ALA A 50 1.45 2.42 9.81
CA ALA A 50 2.84 2.81 10.05
C ALA A 50 3.30 2.59 11.51
N CYS A 51 2.44 2.83 12.51
CA CYS A 51 2.84 2.77 13.93
C CYS A 51 1.92 1.91 14.83
N GLY A 52 0.87 1.30 14.28
CA GLY A 52 -0.09 0.47 15.01
C GLY A 52 -1.06 1.21 15.93
N SER A 53 -0.92 2.54 16.08
CA SER A 53 -1.79 3.35 16.94
C SER A 53 -3.25 3.31 16.50
N GLY A 54 -4.17 3.25 17.47
CA GLY A 54 -5.62 3.38 17.26
C GLY A 54 -6.16 4.79 17.49
N ALA A 55 -5.30 5.75 17.83
CA ALA A 55 -5.69 7.15 18.03
C ALA A 55 -5.75 7.86 16.67
N LEU A 56 -6.95 7.92 16.09
CA LEU A 56 -7.18 8.41 14.73
C LEU A 56 -8.15 9.61 14.73
N LEU A 57 -7.94 10.53 13.80
CA LEU A 57 -8.92 11.54 13.41
C LEU A 57 -9.52 11.14 12.07
N HIS A 58 -10.84 11.31 11.92
CA HIS A 58 -11.53 11.11 10.66
C HIS A 58 -12.09 12.44 10.17
N VAL A 59 -11.53 12.94 9.07
CA VAL A 59 -11.95 14.16 8.40
C VAL A 59 -12.92 13.76 7.28
N ARG A 60 -14.21 13.82 7.57
CA ARG A 60 -15.28 13.37 6.65
C ARG A 60 -15.34 14.16 5.34
N ARG A 61 -14.86 15.40 5.37
CA ARG A 61 -14.76 16.29 4.20
C ARG A 61 -13.41 16.96 4.27
N ALA A 62 -12.46 16.49 3.45
CA ALA A 62 -11.22 17.21 3.26
C ALA A 62 -11.53 18.48 2.46
N GLN A 63 -11.16 19.65 2.97
CA GLN A 63 -11.43 20.93 2.32
C GLN A 63 -10.13 21.68 2.10
N GLU A 64 -10.08 22.44 1.02
CA GLU A 64 -8.97 23.32 0.66
C GLU A 64 -9.49 24.73 0.35
N VAL A 65 -8.59 25.71 0.41
CA VAL A 65 -8.91 27.09 0.05
C VAL A 65 -8.77 27.25 -1.45
N GLY A 66 -9.87 27.57 -2.14
CA GLY A 66 -9.88 27.86 -3.56
C GLY A 66 -10.36 29.28 -3.86
N TYR A 67 -10.42 29.61 -5.16
CA TYR A 67 -11.04 30.86 -5.61
C TYR A 67 -12.53 30.88 -5.22
N GLY A 68 -12.91 31.83 -4.36
CA GLY A 68 -14.28 31.97 -3.85
C GLY A 68 -14.55 31.32 -2.49
N GLY A 69 -13.54 30.78 -1.81
CA GLY A 69 -13.67 30.25 -0.44
C GLY A 69 -13.25 28.79 -0.28
N LEU A 70 -13.72 28.14 0.78
CA LEU A 70 -13.46 26.73 1.04
C LEU A 70 -14.19 25.85 0.03
N LYS A 71 -13.48 24.88 -0.52
CA LYS A 71 -14.02 23.86 -1.44
C LYS A 71 -13.60 22.48 -0.95
N ASP A 72 -14.38 21.47 -1.30
CA ASP A 72 -14.01 20.09 -1.01
C ASP A 72 -12.83 19.69 -1.92
N LEU A 73 -11.82 19.08 -1.30
CA LEU A 73 -10.72 18.42 -1.99
C LEU A 73 -11.29 17.23 -2.78
N ALA A 74 -10.90 17.14 -4.04
CA ALA A 74 -11.42 16.16 -4.98
C ALA A 74 -10.32 15.72 -5.94
N ILE A 75 -10.53 14.58 -6.62
CA ILE A 75 -9.61 14.10 -7.66
C ILE A 75 -9.50 15.07 -8.83
N ALA A 76 -10.63 15.66 -9.24
CA ALA A 76 -10.68 16.65 -10.30
C ALA A 76 -11.73 17.73 -10.00
N HIS A 77 -11.56 18.90 -10.62
CA HIS A 77 -12.58 19.94 -10.65
C HIS A 77 -12.93 20.28 -12.10
N GLU A 78 -14.21 20.18 -12.42
CA GLU A 78 -14.73 20.54 -13.73
C GLU A 78 -15.20 22.00 -13.71
N SER A 79 -14.79 22.81 -14.69
CA SER A 79 -15.26 24.19 -14.80
C SER A 79 -16.66 24.23 -15.41
N SER A 80 -17.64 24.77 -14.67
CA SER A 80 -18.98 25.07 -15.17
C SER A 80 -19.21 26.57 -15.27
N VAL A 81 -19.74 27.02 -16.41
CA VAL A 81 -20.08 28.45 -16.67
C VAL A 81 -21.06 28.99 -15.63
N TRP A 82 -22.01 28.16 -15.19
CA TRP A 82 -23.09 28.58 -14.29
C TRP A 82 -22.85 28.19 -12.83
N LYS A 83 -22.10 27.11 -12.58
CA LYS A 83 -21.90 26.54 -11.23
C LYS A 83 -20.50 26.74 -10.68
N GLY A 84 -19.59 27.37 -11.45
CA GLY A 84 -18.18 27.48 -11.08
C GLY A 84 -17.48 26.11 -11.13
N ALA A 85 -16.45 25.94 -10.31
CA ALA A 85 -15.71 24.68 -10.22
C ALA A 85 -16.54 23.62 -9.46
N VAL A 86 -16.89 22.53 -10.13
CA VAL A 86 -17.64 21.41 -9.57
C VAL A 86 -16.65 20.29 -9.21
N PRO A 87 -16.56 19.86 -7.94
CA PRO A 87 -15.66 18.78 -7.55
C PRO A 87 -16.16 17.43 -8.07
N ARG A 88 -15.24 16.61 -8.59
CA ARG A 88 -15.44 15.22 -9.02
C ARG A 88 -14.51 14.32 -8.23
N GLY A 89 -15.06 13.31 -7.57
CA GLY A 89 -14.26 12.47 -6.67
C GLY A 89 -13.95 13.13 -5.33
N PRO A 90 -14.95 13.61 -4.56
CA PRO A 90 -14.68 14.24 -3.26
C PRO A 90 -13.98 13.25 -2.32
N MET A 91 -13.13 13.80 -1.44
CA MET A 91 -12.26 13.00 -0.58
C MET A 91 -12.57 13.15 0.91
N GLU A 92 -12.40 12.06 1.64
CA GLU A 92 -12.24 12.04 3.09
C GLU A 92 -10.79 11.68 3.45
N SER A 93 -10.39 11.97 4.69
CA SER A 93 -9.06 11.56 5.18
C SER A 93 -9.08 11.02 6.60
N PHE A 94 -8.09 10.17 6.88
CA PHE A 94 -7.81 9.64 8.20
C PHE A 94 -6.41 10.08 8.61
N VAL A 95 -6.28 10.67 9.80
CA VAL A 95 -5.01 11.16 10.34
C VAL A 95 -4.66 10.37 11.59
N CYS A 96 -3.50 9.72 11.60
CA CYS A 96 -2.98 9.07 12.79
C CYS A 96 -2.41 10.12 13.75
N ARG A 97 -2.95 10.21 14.97
CA ARG A 97 -2.43 11.13 16.01
C ARG A 97 -1.10 10.70 16.61
N GLY A 98 -0.72 9.42 16.46
CA GLY A 98 0.54 8.88 16.97
C GLY A 98 1.75 9.34 16.14
N CYS A 99 1.74 9.06 14.84
CA CYS A 99 2.87 9.34 13.94
C CYS A 99 2.59 10.39 12.85
N GLY A 100 1.37 10.92 12.76
CA GLY A 100 1.01 11.93 11.75
C GLY A 100 0.71 11.39 10.34
N LEU A 101 0.75 10.08 10.11
CA LEU A 101 0.37 9.49 8.82
C LEU A 101 -1.04 9.94 8.40
N VAL A 102 -1.18 10.38 7.15
CA VAL A 102 -2.46 10.76 6.54
C VAL A 102 -2.79 9.79 5.41
N GLU A 103 -4.02 9.31 5.39
CA GLU A 103 -4.57 8.49 4.32
C GLU A 103 -5.81 9.18 3.74
N PHE A 104 -5.89 9.27 2.41
CA PHE A 104 -7.03 9.86 1.70
C PHE A 104 -7.83 8.78 0.98
N HIS A 105 -9.16 8.96 0.97
CA HIS A 105 -10.07 8.10 0.20
C HIS A 105 -11.05 8.94 -0.59
N VAL A 106 -11.30 8.53 -1.82
CA VAL A 106 -12.43 9.03 -2.60
C VAL A 106 -13.72 8.45 -2.01
N THR A 107 -14.70 9.30 -1.71
CA THR A 107 -16.00 8.88 -1.14
C THR A 107 -17.02 8.53 -2.21
N ASP A 108 -16.90 9.14 -3.39
CA ASP A 108 -17.77 8.88 -4.54
C ASP A 108 -16.96 9.03 -5.84
N PHE A 109 -16.94 7.99 -6.67
CA PHE A 109 -16.14 7.92 -7.89
C PHE A 109 -16.99 8.00 -9.17
N SER A 110 -18.33 8.08 -9.09
CA SER A 110 -19.21 7.88 -10.26
C SER A 110 -18.96 8.87 -11.41
N ASP A 111 -18.45 10.06 -11.08
CA ASP A 111 -18.35 11.19 -12.03
C ASP A 111 -16.89 11.62 -12.27
N VAL A 112 -15.90 10.81 -11.92
CA VAL A 112 -14.48 11.12 -12.18
C VAL A 112 -14.16 10.82 -13.65
N PRO A 113 -13.72 11.81 -14.45
CA PRO A 113 -13.37 11.57 -15.85
C PRO A 113 -12.05 10.82 -15.96
N VAL A 114 -12.01 9.76 -16.77
CA VAL A 114 -10.75 9.13 -17.20
C VAL A 114 -10.35 9.80 -18.51
N ASP A 115 -9.36 10.68 -18.45
CA ASP A 115 -8.91 11.49 -19.59
C ASP A 115 -7.71 10.87 -20.34
N GLY A 116 -7.09 9.84 -19.77
CA GLY A 116 -5.94 9.15 -20.37
C GLY A 116 -4.61 9.92 -20.25
N THR A 117 -4.59 11.07 -19.58
CA THR A 117 -3.40 11.92 -19.41
C THR A 117 -3.09 12.13 -17.93
N ASP A 118 -3.99 12.80 -17.20
CA ASP A 118 -3.85 13.06 -15.77
C ASP A 118 -4.53 11.96 -14.94
N ILE A 119 -5.59 11.35 -15.48
CA ILE A 119 -6.34 10.26 -14.88
C ILE A 119 -6.38 9.09 -15.87
N VAL A 120 -5.59 8.06 -15.56
CA VAL A 120 -5.51 6.81 -16.34
C VAL A 120 -6.12 5.66 -15.55
N ALA A 121 -6.88 4.80 -16.23
CA ALA A 121 -7.35 3.55 -15.65
C ALA A 121 -6.17 2.56 -15.60
N ILE A 122 -5.92 1.97 -14.43
CA ILE A 122 -4.94 0.91 -14.24
C ILE A 122 -5.71 -0.40 -14.04
N GLU A 123 -5.58 -1.31 -15.00
CA GLU A 123 -6.10 -2.67 -14.88
C GLU A 123 -5.09 -3.53 -14.10
N PRO A 124 -5.57 -4.50 -13.29
CA PRO A 124 -4.67 -5.43 -12.62
C PRO A 124 -3.87 -6.21 -13.67
N GLU A 125 -2.55 -6.30 -13.49
CA GLU A 125 -1.75 -7.22 -14.29
C GLU A 125 -2.26 -8.64 -14.04
N PRO A 126 -2.51 -9.43 -15.10
CA PRO A 126 -2.89 -10.83 -14.91
C PRO A 126 -1.76 -11.54 -14.16
N ASP A 127 -2.12 -12.29 -13.11
CA ASP A 127 -1.16 -13.11 -12.36
C ASP A 127 -0.40 -14.02 -13.34
N VAL A 128 0.87 -13.70 -13.59
CA VAL A 128 1.73 -14.57 -14.40
C VAL A 128 1.89 -15.87 -13.63
N PRO A 129 1.43 -17.03 -14.15
CA PRO A 129 1.58 -18.29 -13.44
C PRO A 129 3.06 -18.54 -13.17
N SER A 130 3.43 -18.75 -11.91
CA SER A 130 4.82 -18.97 -11.48
C SER A 130 5.40 -20.33 -11.93
N GLY A 131 4.89 -20.92 -13.00
CA GLY A 131 5.33 -22.18 -13.59
C GLY A 131 6.43 -21.94 -14.62
N GLY A 132 7.66 -21.72 -14.16
CA GLY A 132 8.82 -21.77 -15.04
C GLY A 132 9.01 -23.16 -15.68
N PRO A 133 9.69 -23.26 -16.84
CA PRO A 133 9.78 -24.48 -17.66
C PRO A 133 10.63 -25.62 -17.08
N PHE A 134 11.08 -25.51 -15.83
CA PHE A 134 11.93 -26.51 -15.15
C PHE A 134 11.21 -27.11 -13.94
N ARG A 135 9.97 -27.55 -14.11
CA ARG A 135 9.27 -28.45 -13.19
C ARG A 135 8.95 -29.75 -13.88
#